data_AF-A0A496QCE1-F1
#
_entry.id   AF-A0A496QCE1-F1
#
_cell.length_a   1.000
_cell.length_b   1.000
_cell.length_c   1.000
_cell.angle_alpha   90.00
_cell.angle_beta   90.00
_cell.angle_gamma   90.00
#
_symmetry.space_group_name_H-M   'P 1'
#
loop_
_entity.id
_entity.type
_entity.pdbx_description
1 polymer ?
#
loop_
_entity_poly.entity_id
_entity_poly.type
_entity_poly.pdbx_seq_one_letter_code
_entity_poly.pdbx_strand_id
1 'polypeptide(L)'
;MKRKLTIKDVDLKGKHVLMRVDFNVPLNKETGEVTDDTRIKAALPTIKYAIDQGGKVILMSHLGRPKGVKDPKYSLKPVAKRLEELLGHHVSFVDDCIGEGPRKVVEAMKDGEIVLLENVRFHKEEKNNDPEFAKSLASLGDIHVNDAFGTAHRAHASNVGVAKHLTSVAGFLMEKEILMLGKAVEKPEHPYVVILGGAKVSDKIGVITNLLEKADRILIGGAMMFTFLRALGKKVGDSLVEEDKIELAKNILKTAREKGVEFILPVDTIIAQTIEAGVEKKVVSIDEGIPSGWKGLDIGPRTIELFKEKLNDAKTVVWNGPMGVFEIDDFATGTEEIAKALASLKGADTIIGGGDSAAAINKFNLANKVSHVSTGGGASLEMLEGKVLPGIASIAEEDIKKKRRLTIAGNWKMNKTPTEAKLFAGVLAAEIGLEDSLDIVVCPPSIDIPAVADVLKDTKIGVGAQNIYPKESGAFTGEISVTMLKDLGVKYVIVGHSERRHIFGESDELINEKNKFALKENLIPIFCIGETLEEREAGRTFEVLRSQIIKGLKDISANEIMRMIIAYEPVWAIGTGKVA
;
A
#
# COMPACT_ATOMS: atom_id res chain seq x y z
N MET A 1 5.41 -2.37 -0.01
CA MET A 1 4.66 -1.54 -0.99
C MET A 1 4.87 -0.06 -0.68
N LYS A 2 4.84 0.84 -1.66
CA LYS A 2 4.66 2.28 -1.36
C LYS A 2 3.28 2.46 -0.72
N ARG A 3 3.14 3.41 0.20
CA ARG A 3 1.85 3.72 0.83
C ARG A 3 0.86 4.16 -0.25
N LYS A 4 -0.30 3.51 -0.30
CA LYS A 4 -1.42 3.95 -1.14
C LYS A 4 -2.08 5.18 -0.51
N LEU A 5 -2.45 6.16 -1.33
CA LEU A 5 -3.25 7.29 -0.90
C LEU A 5 -4.61 6.79 -0.43
N THR A 6 -5.13 7.43 0.60
CA THR A 6 -6.41 7.12 1.23
C THR A 6 -7.36 8.29 1.05
N ILE A 7 -8.64 8.06 1.36
CA ILE A 7 -9.66 9.10 1.40
C ILE A 7 -9.31 10.27 2.35
N LYS A 8 -8.39 10.07 3.30
CA LYS A 8 -7.88 11.13 4.20
C LYS A 8 -6.87 12.07 3.52
N ASP A 9 -6.27 11.64 2.43
CA ASP A 9 -5.15 12.34 1.79
C ASP A 9 -5.60 13.30 0.68
N VAL A 10 -6.92 13.53 0.56
CA VAL A 10 -7.56 14.28 -0.51
C VAL A 10 -8.68 15.16 0.03
N ASP A 11 -8.86 16.34 -0.56
CA ASP A 11 -9.99 17.23 -0.26
C ASP A 11 -11.26 16.71 -0.95
N LEU A 12 -12.35 16.61 -0.18
CA LEU A 12 -13.65 16.10 -0.63
C LEU A 12 -14.74 17.17 -0.68
N LYS A 13 -14.49 18.36 -0.13
CA LYS A 13 -15.53 19.37 0.06
C LYS A 13 -16.09 19.84 -1.28
N GLY A 14 -17.40 19.71 -1.46
CA GLY A 14 -18.12 20.09 -2.68
C GLY A 14 -17.88 19.19 -3.90
N LYS A 15 -17.11 18.10 -3.74
CA LYS A 15 -16.75 17.19 -4.84
C LYS A 15 -17.71 16.02 -4.96
N HIS A 16 -17.91 15.54 -6.18
CA HIS A 16 -18.55 14.26 -6.46
C HIS A 16 -17.57 13.12 -6.19
N VAL A 17 -17.84 12.36 -5.12
CA VAL A 17 -17.01 11.24 -4.66
C VAL A 17 -17.59 9.96 -5.24
N LEU A 18 -17.04 9.51 -6.36
CA LEU A 18 -17.41 8.26 -7.00
C LEU A 18 -16.75 7.09 -6.25
N MET A 19 -17.53 6.34 -5.48
CA MET A 19 -17.03 5.34 -4.55
C MET A 19 -17.44 3.92 -4.95
N ARG A 20 -16.43 3.07 -5.18
CA ARG A 20 -16.62 1.64 -5.42
C ARG A 20 -16.71 0.89 -4.09
N VAL A 21 -17.84 0.26 -3.84
CA VAL A 21 -18.11 -0.56 -2.63
C VAL A 21 -18.49 -2.00 -3.01
N ASP A 22 -18.33 -2.94 -2.08
CA ASP A 22 -18.76 -4.34 -2.27
C ASP A 22 -20.09 -4.59 -1.55
N PHE A 23 -21.21 -4.20 -2.16
CA PHE A 23 -22.55 -4.56 -1.68
C PHE A 23 -23.11 -5.83 -2.33
N ASN A 24 -22.26 -6.78 -2.69
CA ASN A 24 -22.73 -8.09 -3.11
C ASN A 24 -23.13 -8.90 -1.87
N VAL A 25 -24.38 -8.69 -1.42
CA VAL A 25 -25.00 -9.29 -0.24
C VAL A 25 -26.01 -10.37 -0.63
N PRO A 26 -26.25 -11.38 0.23
CA PRO A 26 -27.33 -12.34 0.02
C PRO A 26 -28.69 -11.65 0.19
N LEU A 27 -29.60 -11.96 -0.73
CA LEU A 27 -31.00 -11.53 -0.68
C LEU A 27 -31.91 -12.74 -0.40
N ASN A 28 -32.96 -12.52 0.37
CA ASN A 28 -34.04 -13.48 0.55
C ASN A 28 -34.72 -13.70 -0.80
N LYS A 29 -34.86 -14.96 -1.22
CA LYS A 29 -35.42 -15.32 -2.54
C LYS A 29 -36.91 -14.99 -2.68
N GLU A 30 -37.63 -14.90 -1.57
CA GLU A 30 -39.07 -14.64 -1.53
C GLU A 30 -39.35 -13.15 -1.32
N THR A 31 -38.70 -12.51 -0.35
CA THR A 31 -38.98 -11.10 0.00
C THR A 31 -38.10 -10.11 -0.75
N GLY A 32 -36.96 -10.53 -1.30
CA GLY A 32 -35.97 -9.65 -1.93
C GLY A 32 -35.15 -8.81 -0.93
N GLU A 33 -35.35 -9.01 0.37
CA GLU A 33 -34.68 -8.25 1.42
C GLU A 33 -33.26 -8.76 1.69
N VAL A 34 -32.39 -7.88 2.19
CA VAL A 34 -31.01 -8.22 2.58
C VAL A 34 -31.03 -9.12 3.81
N THR A 35 -30.46 -10.33 3.72
CA THR A 35 -30.40 -11.29 4.84
C THR A 35 -29.12 -11.19 5.66
N ASP A 36 -28.05 -10.64 5.06
CA ASP A 36 -26.78 -10.34 5.74
C ASP A 36 -26.25 -9.00 5.23
N ASP A 37 -26.20 -8.01 6.12
CA ASP A 37 -25.78 -6.64 5.84
C ASP A 37 -24.32 -6.34 6.24
N THR A 38 -23.54 -7.37 6.59
CA THR A 38 -22.14 -7.23 7.05
C THR A 38 -21.31 -6.39 6.09
N ARG A 39 -21.44 -6.64 4.78
CA ARG A 39 -20.72 -5.88 3.75
C ARG A 39 -21.17 -4.43 3.62
N ILE A 40 -22.46 -4.15 3.84
CA ILE A 40 -22.99 -2.78 3.84
C ILE A 40 -22.42 -2.02 5.05
N LYS A 41 -22.51 -2.63 6.24
CA LYS A 41 -21.94 -2.10 7.49
C LYS A 41 -20.45 -1.79 7.37
N ALA A 42 -19.69 -2.66 6.71
CA ALA A 42 -18.26 -2.52 6.56
C ALA A 42 -17.83 -1.29 5.71
N ALA A 43 -18.68 -0.81 4.80
CA ALA A 43 -18.43 0.39 4.00
C ALA A 43 -18.89 1.70 4.66
N LEU A 44 -19.75 1.62 5.70
CA LEU A 44 -20.31 2.81 6.37
C LEU A 44 -19.24 3.80 6.86
N PRO A 45 -18.09 3.38 7.43
CA PRO A 45 -17.07 4.34 7.87
C PRO A 45 -16.58 5.26 6.75
N THR A 46 -16.32 4.71 5.56
CA THR A 46 -15.84 5.47 4.40
C THR A 46 -16.93 6.41 3.87
N ILE A 47 -18.17 5.92 3.81
CA ILE A 47 -19.33 6.71 3.35
C ILE A 47 -19.58 7.90 4.28
N LYS A 48 -19.63 7.65 5.60
CA LYS A 48 -19.85 8.70 6.61
C LYS A 48 -18.75 9.75 6.57
N TYR A 49 -17.49 9.33 6.48
CA TYR A 49 -16.38 10.27 6.36
C TYR A 49 -16.49 11.17 5.12
N ALA A 50 -16.84 10.61 3.96
CA ALA A 50 -17.03 11.40 2.75
C ALA A 50 -18.13 12.47 2.92
N ILE A 51 -19.24 12.12 3.58
CA ILE A 51 -20.35 13.04 3.90
C ILE A 51 -19.88 14.12 4.88
N ASP A 52 -19.22 13.72 5.97
CA ASP A 52 -18.75 14.64 7.02
C ASP A 52 -17.72 15.65 6.49
N GLN A 53 -16.94 15.29 5.47
CA GLN A 53 -16.03 16.19 4.76
C GLN A 53 -16.71 17.06 3.70
N GLY A 54 -18.04 16.98 3.54
CA GLY A 54 -18.82 17.77 2.59
C GLY A 54 -18.79 17.25 1.15
N GLY A 55 -18.51 15.96 0.95
CA GLY A 55 -18.56 15.31 -0.35
C GLY A 55 -19.98 14.91 -0.77
N LYS A 56 -20.19 14.80 -2.08
CA LYS A 56 -21.42 14.30 -2.72
C LYS A 56 -21.18 12.84 -3.11
N VAL A 57 -21.74 11.89 -2.36
CA VAL A 57 -21.31 10.48 -2.44
C VAL A 57 -22.08 9.71 -3.50
N ILE A 58 -21.38 9.15 -4.47
CA ILE A 58 -21.96 8.35 -5.57
C ILE A 58 -21.43 6.92 -5.45
N LEU A 59 -22.27 6.01 -4.98
CA LEU A 59 -21.93 4.63 -4.73
C LEU A 59 -22.14 3.79 -5.99
N MET A 60 -21.15 2.96 -6.32
CA MET A 60 -21.25 1.94 -7.35
C MET A 60 -20.90 0.57 -6.78
N SER A 61 -21.79 -0.40 -6.96
CA SER A 61 -21.60 -1.77 -6.50
C SER A 61 -22.00 -2.77 -7.59
N HIS A 62 -21.71 -4.05 -7.35
CA HIS A 62 -22.28 -5.14 -8.10
C HIS A 62 -23.14 -6.01 -7.19
N LEU A 63 -24.09 -6.72 -7.77
CA LEU A 63 -24.85 -7.77 -7.07
C LEU A 63 -24.94 -9.02 -7.96
N GLY A 64 -24.52 -10.16 -7.43
CA GLY A 64 -24.55 -11.43 -8.13
C GLY A 64 -23.82 -11.44 -9.48
N ARG A 65 -24.39 -12.19 -10.43
CA ARG A 65 -23.80 -12.45 -11.76
C ARG A 65 -24.84 -12.33 -12.88
N PRO A 66 -25.36 -11.13 -13.17
CA PRO A 66 -26.39 -10.90 -14.19
C PRO A 66 -25.96 -11.10 -15.65
N LYS A 67 -24.69 -11.44 -15.92
CA LYS A 67 -24.14 -11.68 -17.27
C LYS A 67 -24.37 -10.52 -18.27
N GLY A 68 -24.42 -9.27 -17.81
CA GLY A 68 -24.61 -8.10 -18.68
C GLY A 68 -26.04 -7.87 -19.14
N VAL A 69 -27.03 -8.40 -18.40
CA VAL A 69 -28.46 -8.20 -18.68
C VAL A 69 -29.15 -7.67 -17.43
N LYS A 70 -30.01 -6.66 -17.59
CA LYS A 70 -30.85 -6.16 -16.50
C LYS A 70 -31.81 -7.26 -16.03
N ASP A 71 -31.73 -7.60 -14.75
CA ASP A 71 -32.58 -8.61 -14.12
C ASP A 71 -32.97 -8.11 -12.71
N PRO A 72 -34.27 -7.90 -12.41
CA PRO A 72 -34.72 -7.36 -11.13
C PRO A 72 -34.16 -8.08 -9.91
N LYS A 73 -33.87 -9.40 -9.99
CA LYS A 73 -33.33 -10.18 -8.87
C LYS A 73 -31.90 -9.78 -8.47
N TYR A 74 -31.21 -9.07 -9.35
CA TYR A 74 -29.86 -8.55 -9.13
C TYR A 74 -29.83 -7.02 -9.05
N SER A 75 -30.99 -6.36 -8.90
CA SER A 75 -31.04 -4.91 -8.67
C SER A 75 -30.48 -4.54 -7.30
N LEU A 76 -29.81 -3.40 -7.21
CA LEU A 76 -29.32 -2.82 -5.95
C LEU A 76 -30.39 -2.04 -5.18
N LYS A 77 -31.64 -1.96 -5.68
CA LYS A 77 -32.72 -1.25 -4.99
C LYS A 77 -32.99 -1.72 -3.55
N PRO A 78 -33.01 -3.03 -3.23
CA PRO A 78 -33.14 -3.47 -1.83
C PRO A 78 -31.95 -3.09 -0.96
N VAL A 79 -30.76 -3.01 -1.55
CA VAL A 79 -29.53 -2.57 -0.89
C VAL A 79 -29.61 -1.07 -0.57
N ALA A 80 -30.15 -0.24 -1.46
CA ALA A 80 -30.38 1.19 -1.20
C ALA A 80 -31.25 1.41 0.04
N LYS A 81 -32.37 0.67 0.14
CA LYS A 81 -33.27 0.71 1.30
C LYS A 81 -32.53 0.34 2.58
N ARG A 82 -31.77 -0.77 2.57
CA ARG A 82 -31.02 -1.21 3.75
C ARG A 82 -29.92 -0.21 4.14
N LEU A 83 -29.26 0.40 3.16
CA LEU A 83 -28.24 1.42 3.40
C LEU A 83 -28.84 2.67 4.05
N GLU A 84 -30.00 3.14 3.58
CA GLU A 84 -30.74 4.26 4.17
C GLU A 84 -31.10 3.99 5.64
N GLU A 85 -31.62 2.79 5.95
CA GLU A 85 -31.92 2.36 7.33
C GLU A 85 -30.68 2.38 8.23
N LEU A 86 -29.53 1.91 7.74
CA LEU A 86 -28.28 1.82 8.52
C LEU A 86 -27.59 3.19 8.69
N LEU A 87 -27.73 4.09 7.72
CA LEU A 87 -27.15 5.43 7.79
C LEU A 87 -28.04 6.40 8.59
N GLY A 88 -29.36 6.19 8.59
CA GLY A 88 -30.30 7.21 9.06
C GLY A 88 -30.29 8.46 8.18
N HIS A 89 -29.87 8.32 6.91
CA HIS A 89 -29.74 9.39 5.94
C HIS A 89 -30.35 8.95 4.62
N HIS A 90 -31.04 9.86 3.92
CA HIS A 90 -31.67 9.53 2.65
C HIS A 90 -30.64 9.06 1.61
N VAL A 91 -30.99 7.99 0.88
CA VAL A 91 -30.20 7.43 -0.22
C VAL A 91 -31.04 7.44 -1.50
N SER A 92 -30.67 8.29 -2.45
CA SER A 92 -31.28 8.28 -3.79
C SER A 92 -30.82 7.05 -4.57
N PHE A 93 -31.75 6.35 -5.22
CA PHE A 93 -31.42 5.22 -6.09
C PHE A 93 -31.67 5.57 -7.56
N VAL A 94 -30.72 5.23 -8.43
CA VAL A 94 -30.84 5.42 -9.89
C VAL A 94 -30.84 4.06 -10.58
N ASP A 95 -31.74 3.87 -11.53
CA ASP A 95 -32.01 2.61 -12.26
C ASP A 95 -31.01 2.31 -13.41
N ASP A 96 -29.94 3.10 -13.49
CA ASP A 96 -28.77 2.86 -14.33
C ASP A 96 -27.50 3.41 -13.65
N CYS A 97 -26.33 3.09 -14.20
CA CYS A 97 -25.04 3.61 -13.75
C CYS A 97 -24.36 4.52 -14.79
N ILE A 98 -24.90 4.62 -16.00
CA ILE A 98 -24.43 5.52 -17.06
C ILE A 98 -25.62 6.19 -17.79
N GLY A 99 -25.33 7.18 -18.63
CA GLY A 99 -26.32 7.87 -19.46
C GLY A 99 -26.89 9.13 -18.80
N GLU A 100 -27.95 9.69 -19.41
CA GLU A 100 -28.51 10.98 -18.96
C GLU A 100 -29.17 10.92 -17.58
N GLY A 101 -29.80 9.81 -17.22
CA GLY A 101 -30.50 9.65 -15.94
C GLY A 101 -29.56 9.84 -14.75
N PRO A 102 -28.52 9.00 -14.59
CA PRO A 102 -27.50 9.18 -13.56
C PRO A 102 -26.84 10.56 -13.59
N ARG A 103 -26.53 11.09 -14.77
CA ARG A 103 -25.88 12.40 -14.91
C ARG A 103 -26.74 13.53 -14.32
N LYS A 104 -28.03 13.59 -14.67
CA LYS A 104 -28.94 14.63 -14.15
C LYS A 104 -29.10 14.55 -12.64
N VAL A 105 -29.17 13.34 -12.08
CA VAL A 105 -29.25 13.14 -10.63
C VAL A 105 -27.97 13.61 -9.95
N VAL A 106 -26.81 13.22 -10.49
CA VAL A 106 -25.49 13.61 -9.96
C VAL A 106 -25.27 15.12 -10.02
N GLU A 107 -25.58 15.77 -11.15
CA GLU A 107 -25.44 17.23 -11.32
C GLU A 107 -26.29 18.04 -10.32
N ALA A 108 -27.44 17.49 -9.92
CA ALA A 108 -28.35 18.13 -8.96
C ALA A 108 -27.97 17.89 -7.49
N MET A 109 -26.95 17.05 -7.21
CA MET A 109 -26.58 16.69 -5.84
C MET A 109 -26.11 17.89 -5.02
N LYS A 110 -26.56 17.94 -3.77
CA LYS A 110 -26.06 18.84 -2.74
C LYS A 110 -25.02 18.13 -1.87
N ASP A 111 -24.18 18.91 -1.21
CA ASP A 111 -23.16 18.39 -0.30
C ASP A 111 -23.78 17.48 0.77
N GLY A 112 -23.18 16.31 0.99
CA GLY A 112 -23.68 15.30 1.92
C GLY A 112 -24.78 14.38 1.37
N GLU A 113 -25.31 14.64 0.17
CA GLU A 113 -26.27 13.73 -0.45
C GLU A 113 -25.59 12.44 -0.95
N ILE A 114 -26.37 11.36 -0.99
CA ILE A 114 -25.92 10.01 -1.35
C ILE A 114 -26.77 9.50 -2.50
N VAL A 115 -26.11 9.01 -3.53
CA VAL A 115 -26.72 8.33 -4.67
C VAL A 115 -26.14 6.91 -4.76
N LEU A 116 -26.99 5.89 -4.84
CA LEU A 116 -26.61 4.53 -5.23
C LEU A 116 -27.01 4.29 -6.68
N LEU A 117 -26.01 4.03 -7.52
CA LEU A 117 -26.22 3.63 -8.91
C LEU A 117 -26.66 2.16 -9.00
N GLU A 118 -27.34 1.81 -10.09
CA GLU A 118 -27.72 0.42 -10.36
C GLU A 118 -26.48 -0.47 -10.59
N ASN A 119 -26.68 -1.78 -10.46
CA ASN A 119 -25.67 -2.82 -10.58
C ASN A 119 -24.81 -2.68 -11.84
N VAL A 120 -23.53 -2.36 -11.63
CA VAL A 120 -22.57 -2.15 -12.74
C VAL A 120 -22.43 -3.37 -13.66
N ARG A 121 -22.76 -4.58 -13.19
CA ARG A 121 -22.70 -5.82 -13.99
C ARG A 121 -23.91 -6.03 -14.90
N PHE A 122 -24.91 -5.16 -14.86
CA PHE A 122 -25.93 -5.08 -15.93
C PHE A 122 -25.34 -4.64 -17.26
N HIS A 123 -24.16 -4.00 -17.24
CA HIS A 123 -23.37 -3.71 -18.43
C HIS A 123 -22.29 -4.79 -18.59
N LYS A 124 -22.21 -5.41 -19.78
CA LYS A 124 -21.20 -6.45 -20.07
C LYS A 124 -19.78 -5.86 -20.08
N GLU A 125 -19.70 -4.57 -20.37
CA GLU A 125 -18.54 -3.70 -20.45
C GLU A 125 -17.76 -3.66 -19.12
N GLU A 126 -18.46 -3.77 -17.98
CA GLU A 126 -17.86 -3.77 -16.64
C GLU A 126 -16.78 -4.84 -16.49
N LYS A 127 -17.07 -6.09 -16.86
CA LYS A 127 -16.13 -7.22 -16.70
C LYS A 127 -15.00 -7.18 -17.71
N ASN A 128 -15.22 -6.53 -18.85
CA ASN A 128 -14.23 -6.38 -19.90
C ASN A 128 -13.28 -5.20 -19.67
N ASN A 129 -13.49 -4.43 -18.58
CA ASN A 129 -12.75 -3.19 -18.31
C ASN A 129 -12.79 -2.23 -19.50
N ASP A 130 -13.97 -2.11 -20.12
CA ASP A 130 -14.14 -1.32 -21.33
C ASP A 130 -13.79 0.16 -21.07
N PRO A 131 -12.91 0.77 -21.90
CA PRO A 131 -12.48 2.16 -21.68
C PRO A 131 -13.60 3.20 -21.77
N GLU A 132 -14.57 3.04 -22.68
CA GLU A 132 -15.65 4.03 -22.84
C GLU A 132 -16.67 3.92 -21.70
N PHE A 133 -16.93 2.71 -21.22
CA PHE A 133 -17.73 2.49 -20.03
C PHE A 133 -17.04 3.05 -18.77
N ALA A 134 -15.74 2.80 -18.61
CA ALA A 134 -14.94 3.37 -17.51
C ALA A 134 -14.93 4.91 -17.53
N LYS A 135 -14.78 5.51 -18.72
CA LYS A 135 -14.86 6.96 -18.91
C LYS A 135 -16.26 7.51 -18.59
N SER A 136 -17.31 6.78 -18.96
CA SER A 136 -18.69 7.15 -18.65
C SER A 136 -18.95 7.15 -17.14
N LEU A 137 -18.49 6.13 -16.42
CA LEU A 137 -18.54 6.09 -14.96
C LEU A 137 -17.73 7.25 -14.35
N ALA A 138 -16.50 7.44 -14.81
CA ALA A 138 -15.62 8.51 -14.32
C ALA A 138 -16.20 9.91 -14.54
N SER A 139 -17.01 10.12 -15.58
CA SER A 139 -17.67 11.43 -15.81
C SER A 139 -18.67 11.85 -14.73
N LEU A 140 -19.05 10.92 -13.83
CA LEU A 140 -19.93 11.20 -12.69
C LEU A 140 -19.17 11.69 -11.44
N GLY A 141 -17.83 11.62 -11.42
CA GLY A 141 -17.05 11.93 -10.23
C GLY A 141 -15.92 12.91 -10.49
N ASP A 142 -15.51 13.63 -9.45
CA ASP A 142 -14.28 14.42 -9.42
C ASP A 142 -13.10 13.62 -8.85
N ILE A 143 -13.41 12.62 -8.01
CA ILE A 143 -12.46 11.72 -7.37
C ILE A 143 -13.04 10.31 -7.29
N HIS A 144 -12.18 9.30 -7.41
CA HIS A 144 -12.55 7.91 -7.21
C HIS A 144 -12.07 7.39 -5.85
N VAL A 145 -12.95 6.75 -5.09
CA VAL A 145 -12.61 6.03 -3.86
C VAL A 145 -12.86 4.55 -4.08
N ASN A 146 -11.80 3.73 -4.03
CA ASN A 146 -11.94 2.28 -4.07
C ASN A 146 -11.99 1.71 -2.65
N ASP A 147 -13.17 1.26 -2.23
CA ASP A 147 -13.40 0.63 -0.93
C ASP A 147 -13.90 -0.82 -1.06
N ALA A 148 -13.70 -1.45 -2.22
CA ALA A 148 -14.20 -2.78 -2.54
C ALA A 148 -13.09 -3.83 -2.66
N PHE A 149 -12.39 -4.13 -1.55
CA PHE A 149 -11.27 -5.08 -1.53
C PHE A 149 -11.62 -6.45 -2.13
N GLY A 150 -12.82 -6.98 -1.85
CA GLY A 150 -13.29 -8.27 -2.41
C GLY A 150 -13.36 -8.32 -3.94
N THR A 151 -13.38 -7.18 -4.61
CA THR A 151 -13.34 -7.09 -6.08
C THR A 151 -11.98 -6.68 -6.64
N ALA A 152 -11.01 -6.35 -5.80
CA ALA A 152 -9.73 -5.78 -6.22
C ALA A 152 -8.85 -6.76 -7.03
N HIS A 153 -9.07 -8.07 -6.88
CA HIS A 153 -8.40 -9.09 -7.69
C HIS A 153 -8.87 -9.15 -9.16
N ARG A 154 -9.89 -8.37 -9.53
CA ARG A 154 -10.41 -8.28 -10.90
C ARG A 154 -10.12 -6.91 -11.48
N ALA A 155 -9.63 -6.88 -12.71
CA ALA A 155 -9.50 -5.66 -13.49
C ALA A 155 -10.84 -5.37 -14.18
N HIS A 156 -11.73 -4.63 -13.51
CA HIS A 156 -13.02 -4.20 -14.07
C HIS A 156 -13.05 -2.69 -14.28
N ALA A 157 -14.05 -2.21 -15.03
CA ALA A 157 -14.18 -0.79 -15.32
C ALA A 157 -14.39 0.03 -14.03
N SER A 158 -15.33 -0.37 -13.16
CA SER A 158 -15.69 0.34 -11.93
C SER A 158 -14.65 0.34 -10.80
N ASN A 159 -13.48 -0.29 -10.98
CA ASN A 159 -12.41 -0.26 -9.98
C ASN A 159 -11.04 0.10 -10.58
N VAL A 160 -10.72 -0.44 -11.76
CA VAL A 160 -9.44 -0.25 -12.44
C VAL A 160 -9.56 0.72 -13.60
N GLY A 161 -10.60 0.60 -14.44
CA GLY A 161 -10.79 1.47 -15.58
C GLY A 161 -10.98 2.94 -15.18
N VAL A 162 -11.87 3.21 -14.21
CA VAL A 162 -12.16 4.56 -13.70
C VAL A 162 -10.92 5.27 -13.16
N ALA A 163 -9.97 4.53 -12.58
CA ALA A 163 -8.74 5.08 -12.01
C ALA A 163 -7.76 5.62 -13.07
N LYS A 164 -8.01 5.38 -14.37
CA LYS A 164 -7.26 6.00 -15.47
C LYS A 164 -7.72 7.43 -15.77
N HIS A 165 -8.90 7.80 -15.28
CA HIS A 165 -9.56 9.07 -15.58
C HIS A 165 -9.66 9.98 -14.35
N LEU A 166 -9.79 9.38 -13.15
CA LEU A 166 -9.85 10.09 -11.88
C LEU A 166 -8.70 9.66 -10.97
N THR A 167 -8.25 10.58 -10.11
CA THR A 167 -7.40 10.20 -8.98
C THR A 167 -8.16 9.18 -8.13
N SER A 168 -7.57 7.99 -7.99
CA SER A 168 -8.15 6.87 -7.25
C SER A 168 -7.45 6.72 -5.90
N VAL A 169 -8.19 6.78 -4.80
CA VAL A 169 -7.69 6.60 -3.42
C VAL A 169 -8.37 5.42 -2.73
N ALA A 170 -7.74 4.85 -1.70
CA ALA A 170 -8.33 3.79 -0.89
C ALA A 170 -9.37 4.35 0.10
N GLY A 171 -10.53 3.69 0.22
CA GLY A 171 -11.40 3.87 1.38
C GLY A 171 -10.84 3.18 2.64
N PHE A 172 -11.53 3.29 3.78
CA PHE A 172 -11.03 2.73 5.04
C PHE A 172 -11.02 1.20 5.08
N LEU A 173 -11.99 0.54 4.43
CA LEU A 173 -12.01 -0.91 4.35
C LEU A 173 -10.85 -1.40 3.48
N MET A 174 -10.64 -0.77 2.32
CA MET A 174 -9.51 -1.08 1.46
C MET A 174 -8.17 -0.81 2.16
N GLU A 175 -8.02 0.33 2.85
CA GLU A 175 -6.82 0.67 3.63
C GLU A 175 -6.52 -0.41 4.67
N LYS A 176 -7.53 -0.83 5.44
CA LYS A 176 -7.38 -1.86 6.48
C LYS A 176 -6.96 -3.21 5.88
N GLU A 177 -7.58 -3.63 4.78
CA GLU A 177 -7.25 -4.89 4.10
C GLU A 177 -5.82 -4.87 3.56
N ILE A 178 -5.41 -3.78 2.88
CA ILE A 178 -4.04 -3.59 2.39
C ILE A 178 -3.04 -3.65 3.55
N LEU A 179 -3.32 -2.96 4.65
CA LEU A 179 -2.42 -2.90 5.81
C LEU A 179 -2.26 -4.27 6.47
N MET A 180 -3.38 -4.93 6.80
CA MET A 180 -3.35 -6.19 7.56
C MET A 180 -2.78 -7.34 6.73
N LEU A 181 -3.23 -7.52 5.48
CA LEU A 181 -2.70 -8.58 4.61
C LEU A 181 -1.30 -8.23 4.11
N GLY A 182 -1.01 -6.95 3.86
CA GLY A 182 0.31 -6.49 3.46
C GLY A 182 1.37 -6.77 4.53
N LYS A 183 1.05 -6.57 5.81
CA LYS A 183 1.93 -6.99 6.93
C LYS A 183 2.29 -8.48 6.85
N ALA A 184 1.30 -9.36 6.68
CA ALA A 184 1.51 -10.80 6.62
C ALA A 184 2.31 -11.26 5.39
N VAL A 185 2.17 -10.56 4.26
CA VAL A 185 2.81 -10.94 2.99
C VAL A 185 4.17 -10.30 2.82
N GLU A 186 4.41 -9.08 3.32
CA GLU A 186 5.67 -8.37 3.07
C GLU A 186 6.68 -8.52 4.20
N LYS A 187 6.28 -8.26 5.44
CA LYS A 187 7.20 -8.23 6.59
C LYS A 187 6.45 -8.62 7.88
N PRO A 188 6.08 -9.90 8.04
CA PRO A 188 5.42 -10.38 9.24
C PRO A 188 6.37 -10.31 10.45
N GLU A 189 5.80 -10.17 11.64
CA GLU A 189 6.53 -10.38 12.88
C GLU A 189 6.63 -11.87 13.20
N HIS A 190 7.81 -12.31 13.66
CA HIS A 190 8.11 -13.71 13.93
C HIS A 190 8.01 -14.04 15.44
N PRO A 191 7.55 -15.25 15.84
CA PRO A 191 7.15 -16.35 14.96
C PRO A 191 5.88 -16.11 14.14
N TYR A 192 5.98 -16.32 12.83
CA TYR A 192 4.91 -16.22 11.86
C TYR A 192 4.34 -17.62 11.60
N VAL A 193 3.10 -17.83 12.06
CA VAL A 193 2.38 -19.10 11.93
C VAL A 193 1.28 -18.96 10.88
N VAL A 194 1.20 -19.93 9.98
CA VAL A 194 0.14 -20.01 8.97
C VAL A 194 -0.71 -21.24 9.23
N ILE A 195 -2.02 -21.07 9.30
CA ILE A 195 -2.99 -22.15 9.46
C ILE A 195 -3.76 -22.29 8.16
N LEU A 196 -3.67 -23.44 7.51
CA LEU A 196 -4.39 -23.74 6.27
C LEU A 196 -5.34 -24.91 6.47
N GLY A 197 -6.56 -24.76 5.99
CA GLY A 197 -7.57 -25.81 6.02
C GLY A 197 -8.50 -25.76 4.82
N GLY A 198 -9.69 -26.31 4.99
CA GLY A 198 -10.67 -26.48 3.91
C GLY A 198 -10.47 -27.79 3.13
N ALA A 199 -11.18 -27.91 2.00
CA ALA A 199 -11.38 -29.20 1.34
C ALA A 199 -10.25 -29.62 0.38
N LYS A 200 -9.66 -28.67 -0.36
CA LYS A 200 -8.76 -28.97 -1.49
C LYS A 200 -7.39 -28.32 -1.30
N VAL A 201 -6.34 -29.10 -1.52
CA VAL A 201 -4.96 -28.61 -1.65
C VAL A 201 -4.83 -27.72 -2.88
N SER A 202 -5.47 -28.09 -4.00
CA SER A 202 -5.37 -27.36 -5.27
C SER A 202 -5.73 -25.87 -5.17
N ASP A 203 -6.72 -25.55 -4.35
CA ASP A 203 -7.17 -24.18 -4.08
C ASP A 203 -6.18 -23.36 -3.21
N LYS A 204 -5.19 -24.02 -2.58
CA LYS A 204 -4.24 -23.40 -1.63
C LYS A 204 -2.79 -23.47 -2.07
N ILE A 205 -2.48 -24.07 -3.23
CA ILE A 205 -1.09 -24.27 -3.70
C ILE A 205 -0.32 -22.96 -3.74
N GLY A 206 -0.91 -21.91 -4.33
CA GLY A 206 -0.27 -20.61 -4.45
C GLY A 206 0.06 -20.00 -3.10
N VAL A 207 -0.85 -20.14 -2.13
CA VAL A 207 -0.69 -19.63 -0.78
C VAL A 207 0.41 -20.38 -0.05
N ILE A 208 0.40 -21.72 -0.11
CA ILE A 208 1.44 -22.56 0.51
C ILE A 208 2.81 -22.18 -0.05
N THR A 209 2.94 -22.12 -1.37
CA THR A 209 4.22 -21.85 -2.03
C THR A 209 4.77 -20.48 -1.65
N ASN A 210 3.93 -19.43 -1.65
CA ASN A 210 4.37 -18.09 -1.28
C ASN A 210 4.67 -17.96 0.23
N LEU A 211 3.89 -18.62 1.09
CA LEU A 211 4.05 -18.50 2.53
C LEU A 211 5.17 -19.40 3.08
N LEU A 212 5.54 -20.48 2.40
CA LEU A 212 6.74 -21.29 2.72
C LEU A 212 8.04 -20.46 2.68
N GLU A 213 8.06 -19.34 1.96
CA GLU A 213 9.22 -18.44 1.90
C GLU A 213 9.38 -17.60 3.18
N LYS A 214 8.35 -17.53 4.03
CA LYS A 214 8.26 -16.51 5.11
C LYS A 214 7.79 -17.06 6.44
N ALA A 215 6.97 -18.10 6.47
CA ALA A 215 6.41 -18.66 7.68
C ALA A 215 7.46 -19.46 8.46
N ASP A 216 7.46 -19.35 9.79
CA ASP A 216 8.25 -20.24 10.64
C ASP A 216 7.53 -21.58 10.82
N ARG A 217 6.19 -21.54 10.87
CA ARG A 217 5.35 -22.73 11.06
C ARG A 217 4.14 -22.73 10.14
N ILE A 218 3.80 -23.88 9.60
CA ILE A 218 2.57 -24.10 8.82
C ILE A 218 1.78 -25.26 9.46
N LEU A 219 0.58 -24.95 9.94
CA LEU A 219 -0.38 -25.92 10.49
C LEU A 219 -1.40 -26.28 9.40
N ILE A 220 -1.54 -27.56 9.08
CA ILE A 220 -2.52 -28.03 8.08
C ILE A 220 -3.67 -28.76 8.76
N GLY A 221 -4.90 -28.37 8.48
CA GLY A 221 -6.12 -29.08 8.88
C GLY A 221 -7.09 -29.26 7.72
N GLY A 222 -8.37 -29.45 8.02
CA GLY A 222 -9.41 -29.65 7.01
C GLY A 222 -9.22 -30.94 6.22
N ALA A 223 -10.00 -31.12 5.16
CA ALA A 223 -9.87 -32.32 4.32
C ALA A 223 -8.54 -32.34 3.53
N MET A 224 -7.94 -31.16 3.27
CA MET A 224 -6.67 -31.07 2.55
C MET A 224 -5.51 -31.79 3.27
N MET A 225 -5.60 -31.99 4.60
CA MET A 225 -4.58 -32.74 5.35
C MET A 225 -4.42 -34.17 4.85
N PHE A 226 -5.49 -34.80 4.36
CA PHE A 226 -5.45 -36.21 3.95
C PHE A 226 -4.61 -36.44 2.69
N THR A 227 -4.50 -35.47 1.79
CA THR A 227 -3.56 -35.55 0.65
C THR A 227 -2.10 -35.56 1.13
N PHE A 228 -1.75 -34.74 2.14
CA PHE A 228 -0.41 -34.75 2.74
C PHE A 228 -0.13 -36.05 3.51
N LEU A 229 -1.11 -36.53 4.29
CA LEU A 229 -0.99 -37.79 5.02
C LEU A 229 -0.85 -38.99 4.07
N ARG A 230 -1.61 -39.00 2.96
CA ARG A 230 -1.49 -40.00 1.90
C ARG A 230 -0.12 -39.95 1.23
N ALA A 231 0.42 -38.75 0.97
CA ALA A 231 1.76 -38.56 0.45
C ALA A 231 2.88 -39.12 1.37
N LEU A 232 2.62 -39.17 2.68
CA LEU A 232 3.48 -39.81 3.69
C LEU A 232 3.21 -41.32 3.88
N GLY A 233 2.34 -41.92 3.06
CA GLY A 233 2.01 -43.34 3.13
C GLY A 233 1.02 -43.73 4.25
N LYS A 234 0.36 -42.75 4.88
CA LYS A 234 -0.63 -43.02 5.93
C LYS A 234 -1.94 -43.56 5.34
N LYS A 235 -2.64 -44.40 6.11
CA LYS A 235 -3.96 -44.92 5.74
C LYS A 235 -5.02 -43.89 6.10
N VAL A 236 -5.72 -43.39 5.09
CA VAL A 236 -6.71 -42.29 5.24
C VAL A 236 -8.16 -42.73 5.00
N GLY A 237 -8.43 -44.03 4.88
CA GLY A 237 -9.78 -44.57 4.66
C GLY A 237 -10.45 -43.95 3.43
N ASP A 238 -11.70 -43.53 3.61
CA ASP A 238 -12.55 -42.91 2.57
C ASP A 238 -12.53 -41.37 2.66
N SER A 239 -11.49 -40.81 3.30
CA SER A 239 -11.30 -39.37 3.43
C SER A 239 -11.00 -38.71 2.08
N LEU A 240 -11.33 -37.43 1.94
CA LEU A 240 -11.13 -36.70 0.69
C LEU A 240 -9.64 -36.53 0.38
N VAL A 241 -9.18 -37.08 -0.74
CA VAL A 241 -7.79 -37.00 -1.22
C VAL A 241 -7.80 -36.53 -2.67
N GLU A 242 -6.90 -35.59 -2.99
CA GLU A 242 -6.58 -35.22 -4.37
C GLU A 242 -5.41 -36.07 -4.87
N GLU A 243 -5.73 -37.23 -5.45
CA GLU A 243 -4.75 -38.23 -5.90
C GLU A 243 -3.73 -37.64 -6.90
N ASP A 244 -4.17 -36.73 -7.78
CA ASP A 244 -3.30 -36.05 -8.75
C ASP A 244 -2.38 -34.98 -8.12
N LYS A 245 -2.54 -34.68 -6.82
CA LYS A 245 -1.73 -33.71 -6.08
C LYS A 245 -0.78 -34.34 -5.05
N ILE A 246 -0.71 -35.67 -4.97
CA ILE A 246 0.18 -36.37 -4.03
C ILE A 246 1.66 -36.01 -4.24
N GLU A 247 2.14 -36.01 -5.48
CA GLU A 247 3.54 -35.65 -5.78
C GLU A 247 3.83 -34.18 -5.44
N LEU A 248 2.86 -33.30 -5.66
CA LEU A 248 2.97 -31.91 -5.24
C LEU A 248 3.06 -31.78 -3.71
N ALA A 249 2.22 -32.51 -2.97
CA ALA A 249 2.27 -32.53 -1.51
C ALA A 249 3.63 -33.03 -0.98
N LYS A 250 4.22 -34.06 -1.61
CA LYS A 250 5.58 -34.51 -1.29
C LYS A 250 6.62 -33.41 -1.52
N ASN A 251 6.54 -32.72 -2.65
CA ASN A 251 7.44 -31.61 -2.96
C ASN A 251 7.31 -30.45 -1.96
N ILE A 252 6.09 -30.07 -1.58
CA ILE A 252 5.83 -29.06 -0.56
C ILE A 252 6.47 -29.45 0.78
N LEU A 253 6.28 -30.70 1.23
CA LEU A 253 6.88 -31.21 2.47
C LEU A 253 8.41 -31.20 2.41
N LYS A 254 8.99 -31.53 1.25
CA LYS A 254 10.43 -31.48 1.02
C LYS A 254 10.93 -30.03 1.11
N THR A 255 10.31 -29.11 0.39
CA THR A 255 10.67 -27.68 0.39
C THR A 255 10.56 -27.06 1.78
N ALA A 256 9.54 -27.43 2.56
CA ALA A 256 9.41 -26.98 3.95
C ALA A 256 10.62 -27.38 4.79
N ARG A 257 11.08 -28.64 4.68
CA ARG A 257 12.28 -29.12 5.38
C ARG A 257 13.55 -28.38 4.92
N GLU A 258 13.71 -28.19 3.61
CA GLU A 258 14.86 -27.48 3.04
C GLU A 258 14.95 -26.02 3.52
N LYS A 259 13.79 -25.38 3.75
CA LYS A 259 13.69 -24.01 4.25
C LYS A 259 13.67 -23.90 5.77
N GLY A 260 13.67 -25.01 6.50
CA GLY A 260 13.56 -25.01 7.96
C GLY A 260 12.19 -24.58 8.49
N VAL A 261 11.14 -24.65 7.66
CA VAL A 261 9.76 -24.35 8.08
C VAL A 261 9.20 -25.56 8.82
N GLU A 262 8.69 -25.33 10.03
CA GLU A 262 8.02 -26.37 10.80
C GLU A 262 6.65 -26.68 10.17
N PHE A 263 6.55 -27.79 9.46
CA PHE A 263 5.31 -28.18 8.78
C PHE A 263 4.55 -29.22 9.61
N ILE A 264 3.48 -28.80 10.27
CA ILE A 264 2.74 -29.61 11.25
C ILE A 264 1.47 -30.17 10.63
N LEU A 265 1.40 -31.50 10.60
CA LEU A 265 0.23 -32.27 10.20
C LEU A 265 -0.49 -32.85 11.43
N PRO A 266 -1.80 -33.16 11.33
CA PRO A 266 -2.56 -33.74 12.43
C PRO A 266 -2.08 -35.13 12.85
N VAL A 267 -2.20 -35.42 14.15
CA VAL A 267 -1.79 -36.69 14.77
C VAL A 267 -2.98 -37.59 15.13
N ASP A 268 -4.18 -37.02 15.15
CA ASP A 268 -5.46 -37.71 15.31
C ASP A 268 -6.58 -36.95 14.58
N THR A 269 -7.68 -37.65 14.30
CA THR A 269 -8.83 -37.10 13.58
C THR A 269 -10.13 -37.70 14.09
N ILE A 270 -11.21 -36.91 14.01
CA ILE A 270 -12.57 -37.36 14.23
C ILE A 270 -13.08 -37.96 12.93
N ILE A 271 -13.51 -39.23 12.96
CA ILE A 271 -14.02 -39.97 11.82
C ILE A 271 -15.49 -40.29 11.96
N ALA A 272 -16.20 -40.34 10.83
CA ALA A 272 -17.55 -40.88 10.70
C ALA A 272 -17.68 -41.62 9.35
N GLN A 273 -18.77 -42.39 9.18
CA GLN A 273 -19.05 -43.04 7.89
C GLN A 273 -19.76 -42.09 6.90
N THR A 274 -20.61 -41.19 7.42
CA THR A 274 -21.37 -40.19 6.65
C THR A 274 -21.16 -38.78 7.19
N ILE A 275 -21.46 -37.77 6.37
CA ILE A 275 -21.29 -36.34 6.70
C ILE A 275 -22.65 -35.78 7.13
N GLU A 276 -23.15 -36.24 8.26
CA GLU A 276 -24.47 -35.92 8.80
C GLU A 276 -24.39 -35.72 10.32
N ALA A 277 -25.34 -34.96 10.88
CA ALA A 277 -25.42 -34.79 12.33
C ALA A 277 -25.98 -36.06 13.01
N GLY A 278 -25.52 -36.33 14.24
CA GLY A 278 -26.04 -37.41 15.08
C GLY A 278 -25.50 -38.81 14.75
N VAL A 279 -24.51 -38.92 13.87
CA VAL A 279 -23.92 -40.20 13.45
C VAL A 279 -22.86 -40.69 14.45
N GLU A 280 -22.52 -41.98 14.39
CA GLU A 280 -21.43 -42.53 15.20
C GLU A 280 -20.10 -41.87 14.82
N LYS A 281 -19.40 -41.33 15.83
CA LYS A 281 -18.07 -40.70 15.69
C LYS A 281 -17.03 -41.45 16.49
N LYS A 282 -15.82 -41.55 15.93
CA LYS A 282 -14.64 -42.09 16.64
C LYS A 282 -13.48 -41.13 16.51
N VAL A 283 -12.61 -41.10 17.52
CA VAL A 283 -11.30 -40.45 17.42
C VAL A 283 -10.29 -41.56 17.14
N VAL A 284 -9.48 -41.39 16.10
CA VAL A 284 -8.45 -42.37 15.73
C VAL A 284 -7.09 -41.69 15.57
N SER A 285 -6.03 -42.42 15.91
CA SER A 285 -4.65 -41.99 15.66
C SER A 285 -4.34 -42.06 14.16
N ILE A 286 -3.66 -41.05 13.61
CA ILE A 286 -3.23 -41.08 12.21
C ILE A 286 -2.21 -42.21 11.96
N ASP A 287 -1.41 -42.58 12.96
CA ASP A 287 -0.44 -43.67 12.87
C ASP A 287 -1.09 -45.06 12.86
N GLU A 288 -2.21 -45.24 13.56
CA GLU A 288 -3.00 -46.47 13.52
C GLU A 288 -3.74 -46.59 12.17
N GLY A 289 -4.08 -45.44 11.59
CA GLY A 289 -4.73 -45.33 10.29
C GLY A 289 -6.24 -45.29 10.39
N ILE A 290 -6.87 -44.65 9.40
CA ILE A 290 -8.33 -44.55 9.30
C ILE A 290 -8.87 -45.84 8.65
N PRO A 291 -9.85 -46.53 9.27
CA PRO A 291 -10.46 -47.73 8.69
C PRO A 291 -11.17 -47.46 7.36
N SER A 292 -11.25 -48.48 6.49
CA SER A 292 -12.05 -48.39 5.25
C SER A 292 -13.54 -48.20 5.59
N GLY A 293 -14.24 -47.40 4.78
CA GLY A 293 -15.63 -47.02 5.04
C GLY A 293 -15.79 -45.87 6.05
N TRP A 294 -14.69 -45.38 6.64
CA TRP A 294 -14.67 -44.21 7.51
C TRP A 294 -13.87 -43.08 6.86
N LYS A 295 -14.29 -41.84 7.10
CA LYS A 295 -13.62 -40.62 6.63
C LYS A 295 -13.39 -39.66 7.78
N GLY A 296 -12.26 -38.98 7.79
CA GLY A 296 -11.98 -37.94 8.76
C GLY A 296 -12.67 -36.63 8.38
N LEU A 297 -13.31 -36.00 9.36
CA LEU A 297 -14.20 -34.85 9.18
C LEU A 297 -13.84 -33.65 10.07
N ASP A 298 -12.95 -33.85 11.05
CA ASP A 298 -12.37 -32.79 11.88
C ASP A 298 -11.04 -33.26 12.48
N ILE A 299 -10.24 -32.32 13.00
CA ILE A 299 -9.02 -32.64 13.75
C ILE A 299 -9.37 -33.21 15.14
N GLY A 300 -8.56 -34.15 15.62
CA GLY A 300 -8.77 -34.78 16.93
C GLY A 300 -8.25 -33.93 18.10
N PRO A 301 -8.58 -34.30 19.35
CA PRO A 301 -8.20 -33.57 20.54
C PRO A 301 -6.69 -33.43 20.73
N ARG A 302 -5.88 -34.43 20.36
CA ARG A 302 -4.42 -34.32 20.49
C ARG A 302 -3.85 -33.31 19.49
N THR A 303 -4.43 -33.25 18.29
CA THR A 303 -4.07 -32.26 17.27
C THR A 303 -4.46 -30.86 17.70
N ILE A 304 -5.62 -30.67 18.32
CA ILE A 304 -6.05 -29.38 18.86
C ILE A 304 -5.01 -28.85 19.87
N GLU A 305 -4.59 -29.68 20.83
CA GLU A 305 -3.60 -29.29 21.82
C GLU A 305 -2.22 -29.02 21.20
N LEU A 306 -1.79 -29.86 20.23
CA LEU A 306 -0.57 -29.61 19.45
C LEU A 306 -0.61 -28.26 18.73
N PHE A 307 -1.73 -27.92 18.08
CA PHE A 307 -1.85 -26.67 17.35
C PHE A 307 -1.87 -25.47 18.31
N LYS A 308 -2.56 -25.58 19.44
CA LYS A 308 -2.52 -24.55 20.50
C LYS A 308 -1.10 -24.31 20.99
N GLU A 309 -0.34 -25.37 21.27
CA GLU A 309 1.07 -25.27 21.67
C GLU A 309 1.90 -24.48 20.65
N LYS A 310 1.73 -24.79 19.35
CA LYS A 310 2.46 -24.14 18.25
C LYS A 310 2.02 -22.71 17.97
N LEU A 311 0.92 -22.25 18.56
CA LEU A 311 0.41 -20.88 18.42
C LEU A 311 0.80 -19.96 19.58
N ASN A 312 1.14 -20.51 20.75
CA ASN A 312 1.28 -19.74 22.00
C ASN A 312 2.30 -18.58 21.94
N ASP A 313 3.38 -18.73 21.20
CA ASP A 313 4.46 -17.75 21.05
C ASP A 313 4.37 -16.93 19.75
N ALA A 314 3.35 -17.16 18.91
CA ALA A 314 3.22 -16.51 17.61
C ALA A 314 3.06 -14.99 17.75
N LYS A 315 3.69 -14.26 16.81
CA LYS A 315 3.56 -12.79 16.68
C LYS A 315 2.68 -12.39 15.51
N THR A 316 2.67 -13.19 14.46
CA THR A 316 1.73 -13.04 13.34
C THR A 316 1.08 -14.40 13.09
N VAL A 317 -0.24 -14.40 12.91
CA VAL A 317 -0.96 -15.61 12.50
C VAL A 317 -1.89 -15.30 11.34
N VAL A 318 -1.77 -16.07 10.25
CA VAL A 318 -2.75 -16.08 9.15
C VAL A 318 -3.52 -17.38 9.17
N TRP A 319 -4.84 -17.30 9.24
CA TRP A 319 -5.71 -18.48 9.15
C TRP A 319 -6.58 -18.43 7.88
N ASN A 320 -6.49 -19.48 7.04
CA ASN A 320 -7.28 -19.64 5.83
C ASN A 320 -7.78 -21.08 5.64
N GLY A 321 -9.05 -21.30 5.97
CA GLY A 321 -9.78 -22.56 5.81
C GLY A 321 -10.05 -23.29 7.13
N PRO A 322 -11.27 -23.82 7.35
CA PRO A 322 -11.65 -24.51 8.59
C PRO A 322 -10.91 -25.83 8.79
N MET A 323 -10.90 -26.32 10.03
CA MET A 323 -10.21 -27.57 10.41
C MET A 323 -11.06 -28.83 10.16
N GLY A 324 -12.38 -28.65 10.01
CA GLY A 324 -13.36 -29.71 9.76
C GLY A 324 -14.60 -29.18 9.06
N VAL A 325 -15.64 -30.01 8.96
CA VAL A 325 -16.96 -29.65 8.38
C VAL A 325 -17.79 -28.87 9.40
N PHE A 326 -17.33 -27.65 9.70
CA PHE A 326 -17.82 -26.82 10.81
C PHE A 326 -19.29 -26.40 10.71
N GLU A 327 -19.91 -26.55 9.53
CA GLU A 327 -21.33 -26.35 9.30
C GLU A 327 -22.17 -27.34 10.13
N ILE A 328 -21.63 -28.53 10.40
CA ILE A 328 -22.23 -29.55 11.26
C ILE A 328 -21.56 -29.49 12.62
N ASP A 329 -22.32 -29.21 13.68
CA ASP A 329 -21.77 -29.01 15.04
C ASP A 329 -20.94 -30.21 15.53
N ASP A 330 -21.29 -31.42 15.08
CA ASP A 330 -20.56 -32.65 15.38
C ASP A 330 -19.11 -32.69 14.88
N PHE A 331 -18.77 -31.86 13.89
CA PHE A 331 -17.45 -31.76 13.23
C PHE A 331 -16.91 -30.31 13.25
N ALA A 332 -17.39 -29.50 14.21
CA ALA A 332 -17.01 -28.09 14.35
C ALA A 332 -15.96 -27.84 15.44
N THR A 333 -15.73 -28.80 16.34
CA THR A 333 -14.91 -28.60 17.55
C THR A 333 -13.48 -28.17 17.24
N GLY A 334 -12.81 -28.79 16.27
CA GLY A 334 -11.46 -28.40 15.88
C GLY A 334 -11.39 -26.98 15.34
N THR A 335 -12.36 -26.59 14.51
CA THR A 335 -12.45 -25.23 13.96
C THR A 335 -12.72 -24.21 15.08
N GLU A 336 -13.62 -24.53 16.00
CA GLU A 336 -13.97 -23.69 17.15
C GLU A 336 -12.78 -23.49 18.09
N GLU A 337 -12.06 -24.56 18.44
CA GLU A 337 -10.95 -24.50 19.37
C GLU A 337 -9.74 -23.73 18.80
N ILE A 338 -9.47 -23.86 17.49
CA ILE A 338 -8.47 -23.01 16.83
C ILE A 338 -8.92 -21.55 16.80
N ALA A 339 -10.20 -21.28 16.49
CA ALA A 339 -10.72 -19.91 16.53
C ALA A 339 -10.59 -19.27 17.93
N LYS A 340 -10.90 -20.03 18.99
CA LYS A 340 -10.72 -19.59 20.39
C LYS A 340 -9.27 -19.36 20.74
N ALA A 341 -8.36 -20.24 20.29
CA ALA A 341 -6.93 -20.09 20.51
C ALA A 341 -6.44 -18.76 19.92
N LEU A 342 -6.77 -18.48 18.65
CA LEU A 342 -6.43 -17.21 17.99
C LEU A 342 -7.01 -15.99 18.73
N ALA A 343 -8.27 -16.06 19.13
CA ALA A 343 -8.95 -15.00 19.88
C ALA A 343 -8.35 -14.74 21.28
N SER A 344 -7.52 -15.66 21.79
CA SER A 344 -6.85 -15.54 23.09
C SER A 344 -5.40 -15.05 23.01
N LEU A 345 -4.80 -15.02 21.82
CA LEU A 345 -3.42 -14.59 21.63
C LEU A 345 -3.29 -13.08 21.88
N LYS A 346 -2.52 -12.73 22.91
CA LYS A 346 -2.24 -11.32 23.26
C LYS A 346 -0.97 -10.86 22.58
N GLY A 347 -1.03 -9.70 21.91
CA GLY A 347 0.14 -9.10 21.26
C GLY A 347 0.59 -9.84 19.99
N ALA A 348 -0.32 -10.59 19.36
CA ALA A 348 -0.13 -11.18 18.03
C ALA A 348 -1.13 -10.56 17.05
N ASP A 349 -0.68 -10.30 15.82
CA ASP A 349 -1.57 -9.93 14.71
C ASP A 349 -2.26 -11.20 14.20
N THR A 350 -3.55 -11.38 14.50
CA THR A 350 -4.36 -12.52 14.05
C THR A 350 -5.26 -12.15 12.88
N ILE A 351 -4.94 -12.70 11.71
CA ILE A 351 -5.53 -12.34 10.42
C ILE A 351 -6.32 -13.52 9.87
N ILE A 352 -7.62 -13.35 9.73
CA ILE A 352 -8.53 -14.38 9.22
C ILE A 352 -8.83 -14.08 7.75
N GLY A 353 -8.45 -15.00 6.87
CA GLY A 353 -8.65 -14.91 5.43
C GLY A 353 -9.56 -16.03 4.90
N GLY A 354 -10.28 -15.76 3.80
CA GLY A 354 -11.20 -16.72 3.19
C GLY A 354 -12.61 -16.69 3.78
N GLY A 355 -13.62 -16.92 2.92
CA GLY A 355 -15.03 -16.81 3.29
C GLY A 355 -15.45 -17.76 4.39
N ASP A 356 -15.00 -19.03 4.33
CA ASP A 356 -15.40 -20.06 5.29
C ASP A 356 -14.81 -19.81 6.68
N SER A 357 -13.54 -19.35 6.76
CA SER A 357 -12.94 -18.97 8.04
C SER A 357 -13.61 -17.74 8.66
N ALA A 358 -13.98 -16.75 7.85
CA ALA A 358 -14.76 -15.61 8.33
C ALA A 358 -16.14 -16.05 8.85
N ALA A 359 -16.83 -16.95 8.12
CA ALA A 359 -18.09 -17.54 8.55
C ALA A 359 -17.95 -18.32 9.87
N ALA A 360 -16.88 -19.11 10.04
CA ALA A 360 -16.59 -19.82 11.28
C ALA A 360 -16.38 -18.87 12.45
N ILE A 361 -15.54 -17.84 12.29
CA ILE A 361 -15.29 -16.82 13.34
C ILE A 361 -16.58 -16.10 13.75
N ASN A 362 -17.47 -15.82 12.80
CA ASN A 362 -18.77 -15.23 13.07
C ASN A 362 -19.72 -16.20 13.78
N LYS A 363 -19.80 -17.48 13.34
CA LYS A 363 -20.60 -18.54 13.99
C LYS A 363 -20.26 -18.65 15.49
N PHE A 364 -18.98 -18.52 15.84
CA PHE A 364 -18.51 -18.62 17.22
C PHE A 364 -18.46 -17.28 17.98
N ASN A 365 -18.93 -16.18 17.37
CA ASN A 365 -18.94 -14.84 17.97
C ASN A 365 -17.55 -14.33 18.40
N LEU A 366 -16.52 -14.63 17.61
CA LEU A 366 -15.12 -14.28 17.92
C LEU A 366 -14.54 -13.16 17.04
N ALA A 367 -15.33 -12.61 16.10
CA ALA A 367 -14.85 -11.60 15.14
C ALA A 367 -14.22 -10.36 15.81
N ASN A 368 -14.76 -9.93 16.94
CA ASN A 368 -14.26 -8.77 17.70
C ASN A 368 -13.05 -9.10 18.59
N LYS A 369 -12.59 -10.36 18.62
CA LYS A 369 -11.46 -10.81 19.44
C LYS A 369 -10.21 -11.14 18.63
N VAL A 370 -10.28 -11.06 17.31
CA VAL A 370 -9.14 -11.22 16.40
C VAL A 370 -8.76 -9.86 15.79
N SER A 371 -7.52 -9.71 15.32
CA SER A 371 -7.02 -8.43 14.82
C SER A 371 -7.72 -8.01 13.52
N HIS A 372 -7.98 -8.96 12.62
CA HIS A 372 -8.65 -8.69 11.35
C HIS A 372 -9.41 -9.90 10.80
N VAL A 373 -10.63 -9.67 10.34
CA VAL A 373 -11.40 -10.63 9.53
C VAL A 373 -11.57 -10.02 8.14
N SER A 374 -10.93 -10.64 7.14
CA SER A 374 -11.00 -10.15 5.77
C SER A 374 -12.36 -10.44 5.14
N THR A 375 -12.92 -9.43 4.49
CA THR A 375 -14.16 -9.54 3.70
C THR A 375 -13.88 -9.88 2.23
N GLY A 376 -12.60 -10.01 1.88
CA GLY A 376 -12.12 -10.08 0.50
C GLY A 376 -12.32 -11.42 -0.20
N GLY A 377 -12.63 -12.50 0.53
CA GLY A 377 -12.78 -13.84 -0.05
C GLY A 377 -11.58 -14.21 -0.95
N GLY A 378 -11.83 -14.41 -2.24
CA GLY A 378 -10.78 -14.69 -3.23
C GLY A 378 -9.70 -13.61 -3.37
N ALA A 379 -10.03 -12.33 -3.14
CA ALA A 379 -9.01 -11.27 -3.15
C ALA A 379 -7.99 -11.42 -2.03
N SER A 380 -8.46 -11.80 -0.83
CA SER A 380 -7.57 -12.07 0.32
C SER A 380 -6.62 -13.23 0.02
N LEU A 381 -7.14 -14.27 -0.65
CA LEU A 381 -6.36 -15.43 -1.06
C LEU A 381 -5.29 -15.04 -2.08
N GLU A 382 -5.67 -14.37 -3.17
CA GLU A 382 -4.71 -13.96 -4.21
C GLU A 382 -3.63 -13.00 -3.66
N MET A 383 -3.98 -12.14 -2.71
CA MET A 383 -2.98 -11.30 -2.03
C MET A 383 -2.01 -12.14 -1.18
N LEU A 384 -2.51 -13.14 -0.44
CA LEU A 384 -1.69 -14.10 0.31
C LEU A 384 -0.82 -14.99 -0.60
N GLU A 385 -1.20 -15.19 -1.86
CA GLU A 385 -0.35 -15.81 -2.90
C GLU A 385 0.77 -14.88 -3.38
N GLY A 386 0.81 -13.62 -2.92
CA GLY A 386 1.79 -12.61 -3.35
C GLY A 386 1.44 -11.93 -4.67
N LYS A 387 0.22 -12.12 -5.19
CA LYS A 387 -0.20 -11.49 -6.45
C LYS A 387 -0.46 -9.99 -6.25
N VAL A 388 -0.10 -9.22 -7.27
CA VAL A 388 -0.49 -7.81 -7.36
C VAL A 388 -1.95 -7.73 -7.77
N LEU A 389 -2.81 -7.26 -6.88
CA LEU A 389 -4.24 -7.11 -7.19
C LEU A 389 -4.45 -5.85 -8.04
N PRO A 390 -5.06 -5.96 -9.23
CA PRO A 390 -5.15 -4.85 -10.17
C PRO A 390 -5.94 -3.64 -9.61
N GLY A 391 -6.97 -3.88 -8.79
CA GLY A 391 -7.73 -2.83 -8.10
C GLY A 391 -6.99 -2.13 -6.96
N ILE A 392 -5.92 -2.73 -6.42
CA ILE A 392 -5.00 -2.06 -5.47
C ILE A 392 -3.91 -1.33 -6.24
N ALA A 393 -3.39 -1.95 -7.30
CA ALA A 393 -2.40 -1.34 -8.17
C ALA A 393 -2.90 -0.05 -8.83
N SER A 394 -4.21 0.03 -9.13
CA SER A 394 -4.85 1.23 -9.68
C SER A 394 -5.01 2.38 -8.68
N ILE A 395 -4.80 2.16 -7.39
CA ILE A 395 -4.87 3.21 -6.36
C ILE A 395 -3.58 4.03 -6.42
N ALA A 396 -3.74 5.35 -6.44
CA ALA A 396 -2.67 6.32 -6.43
C ALA A 396 -1.74 6.05 -5.24
N GLU A 397 -0.45 6.13 -5.50
CA GLU A 397 0.57 6.02 -4.46
C GLU A 397 0.88 7.41 -3.93
N GLU A 398 1.21 7.48 -2.65
CA GLU A 398 1.89 8.65 -2.14
C GLU A 398 3.22 8.74 -2.88
N ASP A 399 3.33 9.70 -3.80
CA ASP A 399 4.65 10.19 -4.18
C ASP A 399 5.25 10.68 -2.87
N ILE A 400 6.17 9.90 -2.31
CA ILE A 400 7.08 10.36 -1.27
C ILE A 400 7.96 11.42 -1.94
N LYS A 401 7.38 12.58 -2.24
CA LYS A 401 8.07 13.85 -2.19
C LYS A 401 8.54 13.90 -0.74
N LYS A 402 9.75 13.37 -0.48
CA LYS A 402 10.51 13.79 0.70
C LYS A 402 10.31 15.29 0.76
N LYS A 403 9.61 15.77 1.79
CA LYS A 403 9.38 17.19 2.01
C LYS A 403 10.77 17.80 1.96
N ARG A 404 11.13 18.45 0.84
CA ARG A 404 12.48 18.99 0.65
C ARG A 404 12.64 19.98 1.79
N ARG A 405 13.63 19.75 2.66
CA ARG A 405 13.93 20.70 3.73
C ARG A 405 14.30 22.02 3.08
N LEU A 406 13.78 23.11 3.61
CA LEU A 406 14.18 24.43 3.17
C LEU A 406 15.65 24.62 3.55
N THR A 407 16.47 24.98 2.58
CA THR A 407 17.90 25.23 2.79
C THR A 407 18.14 26.73 2.68
N ILE A 408 18.81 27.30 3.69
CA ILE A 408 19.37 28.64 3.62
C ILE A 408 20.88 28.49 3.42
N ALA A 409 21.37 28.93 2.27
CA ALA A 409 22.80 28.97 1.97
C ALA A 409 23.25 30.43 1.88
N GLY A 410 24.34 30.77 2.56
CA GLY A 410 24.93 32.10 2.52
C GLY A 410 26.40 32.05 2.15
N ASN A 411 26.81 32.86 1.17
CA ASN A 411 28.21 33.16 0.91
C ASN A 411 28.50 34.63 1.19
N TRP A 412 29.75 34.96 1.51
CA TRP A 412 30.22 36.33 1.64
C TRP A 412 31.23 36.73 0.56
N LYS A 413 31.20 36.04 -0.59
CA LYS A 413 31.94 36.41 -1.82
C LYS A 413 33.42 36.63 -1.56
N MET A 414 34.04 37.64 -2.15
CA MET A 414 35.44 38.04 -1.90
C MET A 414 35.49 39.06 -0.76
N ASN A 415 35.13 38.64 0.45
CA ASN A 415 35.12 39.47 1.65
C ASN A 415 35.62 38.67 2.87
N LYS A 416 36.13 39.38 3.87
CA LYS A 416 36.75 38.84 5.09
C LYS A 416 38.10 38.17 4.86
N THR A 417 38.95 38.27 5.87
CA THR A 417 40.16 37.45 6.04
C THR A 417 39.82 36.15 6.77
N PRO A 418 40.70 35.13 6.78
CA PRO A 418 40.44 33.88 7.51
C PRO A 418 40.11 34.09 9.00
N THR A 419 40.71 35.09 9.63
CA THR A 419 40.45 35.44 11.05
C THR A 419 39.04 36.01 11.23
N GLU A 420 38.64 36.95 10.37
CA GLU A 420 37.31 37.56 10.42
C GLU A 420 36.21 36.55 10.02
N ALA A 421 36.48 35.68 9.05
CA ALA A 421 35.59 34.62 8.62
C ALA A 421 35.35 33.60 9.75
N LYS A 422 36.42 33.21 10.47
CA LYS A 422 36.36 32.35 11.65
C LYS A 422 35.49 32.97 12.75
N LEU A 423 35.70 34.26 13.05
CA LEU A 423 34.91 34.97 14.06
C LEU A 423 33.43 35.06 13.65
N PHE A 424 33.16 35.42 12.39
CA PHE A 424 31.80 35.53 11.87
C PHE A 424 31.05 34.19 11.90
N ALA A 425 31.69 33.10 11.48
CA ALA A 425 31.11 31.77 11.55
C ALA A 425 30.83 31.34 13.00
N GLY A 426 31.69 31.71 13.95
CA GLY A 426 31.47 31.46 15.37
C GLY A 426 30.25 32.20 15.93
N VAL A 427 30.07 33.47 15.57
CA VAL A 427 28.87 34.24 15.94
C VAL A 427 27.61 33.61 15.34
N LEU A 428 27.65 33.24 14.05
CA LEU A 428 26.53 32.58 13.37
C LEU A 428 26.15 31.26 14.05
N ALA A 429 27.14 30.44 14.41
CA ALA A 429 26.92 29.20 15.12
C ALA A 429 26.28 29.40 16.49
N ALA A 430 26.67 30.44 17.23
CA ALA A 430 26.10 30.76 18.53
C ALA A 430 24.64 31.23 18.44
N GLU A 431 24.29 32.00 17.40
CA GLU A 431 22.93 32.53 17.21
C GLU A 431 21.96 31.49 16.61
N ILE A 432 22.45 30.66 15.69
CA ILE A 432 21.60 29.83 14.83
C ILE A 432 21.74 28.33 15.10
N GLY A 433 22.83 27.89 15.73
CA GLY A 433 23.29 26.48 15.72
C GLY A 433 22.36 25.40 16.24
N LEU A 434 21.17 25.76 16.76
CA LEU A 434 20.12 24.84 17.22
C LEU A 434 18.87 24.79 16.32
N GLU A 435 18.78 25.55 15.23
CA GLU A 435 17.62 25.53 14.33
C GLU A 435 17.50 24.18 13.62
N ASP A 436 16.40 23.47 13.88
CA ASP A 436 16.17 22.10 13.42
C ASP A 436 15.18 21.99 12.27
N SER A 437 14.46 23.08 11.95
CA SER A 437 13.47 23.10 10.87
C SER A 437 14.06 23.38 9.49
N LEU A 438 15.30 23.87 9.41
CA LEU A 438 16.00 24.27 8.19
C LEU A 438 17.34 23.54 8.03
N ASP A 439 17.85 23.47 6.80
CA ASP A 439 19.25 23.15 6.55
C ASP A 439 20.01 24.47 6.34
N ILE A 440 21.11 24.67 7.05
CA ILE A 440 21.85 25.93 7.02
C ILE A 440 23.24 25.66 6.52
N VAL A 441 23.67 26.42 5.50
CA VAL A 441 24.94 26.22 4.83
C VAL A 441 25.68 27.54 4.70
N VAL A 442 26.96 27.55 5.03
CA VAL A 442 27.85 28.69 4.74
C VAL A 442 28.87 28.32 3.68
N CYS A 443 29.05 29.19 2.70
CA CYS A 443 29.97 29.02 1.57
C CYS A 443 31.02 30.14 1.57
N PRO A 444 32.06 30.09 2.41
CA PRO A 444 33.09 31.13 2.51
C PRO A 444 34.05 31.14 1.30
N PRO A 445 34.90 32.17 1.13
CA PRO A 445 36.07 32.09 0.26
C PRO A 445 36.86 30.82 0.49
N SER A 446 37.42 30.24 -0.56
CA SER A 446 38.10 28.95 -0.46
C SER A 446 39.32 28.97 0.45
N ILE A 447 39.96 30.14 0.59
CA ILE A 447 41.04 30.40 1.54
C ILE A 447 40.57 30.37 3.01
N ASP A 448 39.30 30.64 3.27
CA ASP A 448 38.72 30.70 4.61
C ASP A 448 38.07 29.37 5.04
N ILE A 449 37.79 28.46 4.10
CA ILE A 449 37.12 27.17 4.35
C ILE A 449 37.75 26.43 5.54
N PRO A 450 39.09 26.26 5.65
CA PRO A 450 39.67 25.52 6.77
C PRO A 450 39.35 26.15 8.13
N ALA A 451 39.41 27.48 8.22
CA ALA A 451 39.16 28.21 9.47
C ALA A 451 37.69 28.17 9.88
N VAL A 452 36.78 28.26 8.90
CA VAL A 452 35.33 28.17 9.11
C VAL A 452 34.91 26.74 9.46
N ALA A 453 35.46 25.74 8.75
CA ALA A 453 35.15 24.32 8.99
C ALA A 453 35.56 23.88 10.41
N ASP A 454 36.71 24.33 10.91
CA ASP A 454 37.15 24.03 12.29
C ASP A 454 36.18 24.57 13.34
N VAL A 455 35.63 25.77 13.15
CA VAL A 455 34.67 26.36 14.10
C VAL A 455 33.31 25.70 14.03
N LEU A 456 32.88 25.25 12.85
CA LEU A 456 31.54 24.70 12.64
C LEU A 456 31.44 23.19 12.82
N LYS A 457 32.55 22.48 13.05
CA LYS A 457 32.62 21.00 13.07
C LYS A 457 31.62 20.33 14.03
N ASP A 458 31.30 20.98 15.15
CA ASP A 458 30.40 20.47 16.19
C ASP A 458 28.99 21.08 16.11
N THR A 459 28.67 21.76 15.00
CA THR A 459 27.38 22.44 14.77
C THR A 459 26.57 21.73 13.68
N LYS A 460 25.29 22.09 13.54
CA LYS A 460 24.44 21.62 12.42
C LYS A 460 24.64 22.42 11.13
N ILE A 461 25.49 23.45 11.13
CA ILE A 461 25.72 24.31 9.97
C ILE A 461 26.68 23.60 9.00
N GLY A 462 26.21 23.39 7.76
CA GLY A 462 27.00 22.81 6.69
C GLY A 462 28.04 23.79 6.13
N VAL A 463 29.17 23.26 5.67
CA VAL A 463 30.22 24.03 5.00
C VAL A 463 30.21 23.70 3.50
N GLY A 464 30.17 24.76 2.70
CA GLY A 464 30.21 24.72 1.25
C GLY A 464 31.36 25.50 0.63
N ALA A 465 31.62 25.29 -0.65
CA ALA A 465 32.54 26.10 -1.45
C ALA A 465 31.78 27.01 -2.42
N GLN A 466 32.40 28.12 -2.83
CA GLN A 466 31.81 29.08 -3.77
C GLN A 466 31.97 28.70 -5.25
N ASN A 467 32.86 27.75 -5.57
CA ASN A 467 33.12 27.30 -6.94
C ASN A 467 33.89 25.96 -6.94
N ILE A 468 33.78 25.21 -8.04
CA ILE A 468 34.64 24.08 -8.39
C ILE A 468 34.96 24.10 -9.89
N TYR A 469 36.02 23.39 -10.26
CA TYR A 469 36.31 23.01 -11.63
C TYR A 469 35.99 21.51 -11.86
N PRO A 470 35.42 21.10 -13.00
CA PRO A 470 34.95 19.72 -13.23
C PRO A 470 36.09 18.73 -13.58
N LYS A 471 37.17 18.74 -12.81
CA LYS A 471 38.32 17.82 -12.92
C LYS A 471 38.87 17.48 -11.52
N GLU A 472 39.43 16.28 -11.37
CA GLU A 472 40.07 15.83 -10.12
C GLU A 472 41.40 16.58 -9.85
N SER A 473 42.19 16.79 -10.91
CA SER A 473 43.46 17.54 -10.90
C SER A 473 43.84 17.99 -12.33
N GLY A 474 44.76 18.96 -12.45
CA GLY A 474 45.31 19.39 -13.74
C GLY A 474 45.90 20.80 -13.71
N ALA A 475 46.37 21.28 -14.87
CA ALA A 475 46.96 22.61 -15.03
C ALA A 475 45.89 23.71 -15.16
N PHE A 476 45.08 23.91 -14.11
CA PHE A 476 44.02 24.91 -14.02
C PHE A 476 44.37 25.95 -12.95
N THR A 477 45.23 26.91 -13.30
CA THR A 477 45.76 27.91 -12.35
C THR A 477 44.64 28.69 -11.66
N GLY A 478 44.63 28.67 -10.33
CA GLY A 478 43.67 29.39 -9.49
C GLY A 478 42.31 28.71 -9.31
N GLU A 479 42.08 27.57 -9.97
CA GLU A 479 40.85 26.80 -9.83
C GLU A 479 40.96 25.72 -8.73
N ILE A 480 39.80 25.24 -8.29
CA ILE A 480 39.68 24.35 -7.14
C ILE A 480 39.06 23.03 -7.58
N SER A 481 39.73 21.92 -7.24
CA SER A 481 39.18 20.59 -7.50
C SER A 481 38.32 20.09 -6.36
N VAL A 482 37.43 19.14 -6.67
CA VAL A 482 36.58 18.49 -5.66
C VAL A 482 37.42 17.74 -4.62
N THR A 483 38.55 17.16 -5.02
CA THR A 483 39.46 16.45 -4.10
C THR A 483 40.01 17.38 -3.03
N MET A 484 40.39 18.62 -3.38
CA MET A 484 40.84 19.62 -2.41
C MET A 484 39.75 19.98 -1.40
N LEU A 485 38.50 20.09 -1.86
CA LEU A 485 37.37 20.42 -1.00
C LEU A 485 36.95 19.28 -0.07
N LYS A 486 37.00 18.04 -0.56
CA LYS A 486 36.69 16.84 0.24
C LYS A 486 37.61 16.68 1.43
N ASP A 487 38.90 16.96 1.25
CA ASP A 487 39.90 16.91 2.33
C ASP A 487 39.57 17.91 3.46
N LEU A 488 38.92 19.02 3.11
CA LEU A 488 38.44 20.04 4.05
C LEU A 488 37.04 19.74 4.64
N GLY A 489 36.46 18.56 4.37
CA GLY A 489 35.14 18.16 4.86
C GLY A 489 33.96 18.92 4.24
N VAL A 490 34.19 19.62 3.12
CA VAL A 490 33.15 20.37 2.40
C VAL A 490 32.12 19.41 1.81
N LYS A 491 30.83 19.74 1.96
CA LYS A 491 29.71 18.93 1.45
C LYS A 491 28.93 19.62 0.34
N TYR A 492 28.92 20.95 0.33
CA TYR A 492 28.12 21.75 -0.59
C TYR A 492 29.02 22.54 -1.55
N VAL A 493 28.51 22.87 -2.74
CA VAL A 493 29.21 23.73 -3.68
C VAL A 493 28.25 24.59 -4.48
N ILE A 494 28.51 25.88 -4.54
CA ILE A 494 27.76 26.80 -5.39
C ILE A 494 28.20 26.62 -6.84
N VAL A 495 27.22 26.46 -7.74
CA VAL A 495 27.45 26.29 -9.18
C VAL A 495 26.49 27.20 -9.94
N GLY A 496 27.03 27.99 -10.89
CA GLY A 496 26.20 28.87 -11.73
C GLY A 496 25.73 30.14 -11.03
N HIS A 497 26.45 30.63 -10.02
CA HIS A 497 26.17 31.93 -9.40
C HIS A 497 26.25 33.07 -10.42
N SER A 498 25.51 34.16 -10.22
CA SER A 498 25.37 35.27 -11.17
C SER A 498 26.70 35.84 -11.67
N GLU A 499 27.65 36.12 -10.78
CA GLU A 499 28.97 36.66 -11.12
C GLU A 499 29.77 35.67 -11.98
N ARG A 500 29.65 34.36 -11.72
CA ARG A 500 30.31 33.33 -12.54
C ARG A 500 29.75 33.31 -13.96
N ARG A 501 28.43 33.46 -14.12
CA ARG A 501 27.77 33.54 -15.43
C ARG A 501 28.11 34.83 -16.16
N HIS A 502 27.90 35.98 -15.51
CA HIS A 502 27.88 37.28 -16.18
C HIS A 502 29.24 38.01 -16.19
N ILE A 503 30.09 37.80 -15.19
CA ILE A 503 31.41 38.45 -15.10
C ILE A 503 32.50 37.50 -15.59
N PHE A 504 32.47 36.24 -15.16
CA PHE A 504 33.48 35.24 -15.52
C PHE A 504 33.11 34.37 -16.72
N GLY A 505 31.93 34.57 -17.31
CA GLY A 505 31.54 33.97 -18.59
C GLY A 505 31.28 32.47 -18.56
N GLU A 506 30.88 31.89 -17.42
CA GLU A 506 30.54 30.47 -17.35
C GLU A 506 29.27 30.15 -18.13
N SER A 507 29.40 29.29 -19.14
CA SER A 507 28.28 28.82 -19.95
C SER A 507 27.44 27.78 -19.21
N ASP A 508 26.19 27.58 -19.66
CA ASP A 508 25.32 26.55 -19.11
C ASP A 508 25.90 25.14 -19.28
N GLU A 509 26.69 24.90 -20.33
CA GLU A 509 27.39 23.64 -20.58
C GLU A 509 28.46 23.40 -19.52
N LEU A 510 29.31 24.39 -19.23
CA LEU A 510 30.32 24.27 -18.17
C LEU A 510 29.65 24.09 -16.79
N ILE A 511 28.54 24.77 -16.54
CA ILE A 511 27.76 24.63 -15.31
C ILE A 511 27.16 23.22 -15.19
N ASN A 512 26.66 22.65 -16.28
CA ASN A 512 26.20 21.26 -16.31
C ASN A 512 27.34 20.27 -16.01
N GLU A 513 28.53 20.50 -16.59
CA GLU A 513 29.71 19.67 -16.29
C GLU A 513 30.06 19.73 -14.81
N LYS A 514 30.05 20.91 -14.19
CA LYS A 514 30.26 21.08 -12.75
C LYS A 514 29.20 20.37 -11.91
N ASN A 515 27.92 20.49 -12.27
CA ASN A 515 26.82 19.80 -11.57
C ASN A 515 27.01 18.28 -11.60
N LYS A 516 27.26 17.71 -12.79
CA LYS A 516 27.54 16.28 -12.97
C LYS A 516 28.74 15.84 -12.16
N PHE A 517 29.82 16.63 -12.20
CA PHE A 517 31.05 16.31 -11.51
C PHE A 517 30.91 16.37 -9.98
N ALA A 518 30.24 17.39 -9.45
CA ALA A 518 29.92 17.50 -8.02
C ALA A 518 29.12 16.28 -7.53
N LEU A 519 28.06 15.90 -8.27
CA LEU A 519 27.21 14.75 -7.94
C LEU A 519 27.96 13.42 -7.98
N LYS A 520 28.76 13.20 -9.03
CA LYS A 520 29.63 12.02 -9.18
C LYS A 520 30.54 11.88 -7.97
N GLU A 521 31.10 13.00 -7.52
CA GLU A 521 32.00 13.06 -6.38
C GLU A 521 31.29 13.16 -5.02
N ASN A 522 29.97 12.99 -4.95
CA ASN A 522 29.18 13.05 -3.72
C ASN A 522 29.17 14.40 -2.98
N LEU A 523 29.44 15.50 -3.69
CA LEU A 523 29.07 16.84 -3.22
C LEU A 523 27.61 17.15 -3.56
N ILE A 524 27.03 18.09 -2.82
CA ILE A 524 25.68 18.63 -3.03
C ILE A 524 25.82 19.96 -3.78
N PRO A 525 25.55 20.01 -5.10
CA PRO A 525 25.57 21.26 -5.83
C PRO A 525 24.35 22.12 -5.45
N ILE A 526 24.63 23.38 -5.15
CA ILE A 526 23.68 24.48 -5.05
C ILE A 526 23.68 25.15 -6.42
N PHE A 527 22.78 24.68 -7.28
CA PHE A 527 22.67 25.13 -8.66
C PHE A 527 21.84 26.42 -8.72
N CYS A 528 22.55 27.54 -8.93
CA CYS A 528 21.94 28.86 -8.99
C CYS A 528 21.39 29.16 -10.39
N ILE A 529 20.15 29.63 -10.41
CA ILE A 529 19.44 30.10 -11.60
C ILE A 529 18.81 31.46 -11.31
N GLY A 530 18.70 32.29 -12.33
CA GLY A 530 18.19 33.64 -12.18
C GLY A 530 18.28 34.43 -13.46
N GLU A 531 17.29 35.28 -13.69
CA GLU A 531 17.26 36.23 -14.79
C GLU A 531 17.90 37.57 -14.39
N THR A 532 18.39 38.32 -15.39
CA THR A 532 18.84 39.71 -15.19
C THR A 532 17.66 40.67 -15.02
N LEU A 533 17.92 41.91 -14.61
CA LEU A 533 16.88 42.93 -14.52
C LEU A 533 16.21 43.17 -15.87
N GLU A 534 17.02 43.26 -16.93
CA GLU A 534 16.56 43.49 -18.30
C GLU A 534 15.70 42.32 -18.81
N GLU A 535 16.06 41.09 -18.45
CA GLU A 535 15.28 39.90 -18.79
C GLU A 535 13.94 39.86 -18.07
N ARG A 536 13.89 40.26 -16.79
CA ARG A 536 12.65 40.40 -16.02
C ARG A 536 11.75 41.49 -16.58
N GLU A 537 12.31 42.67 -16.85
CA GLU A 537 11.57 43.82 -17.41
C GLU A 537 11.03 43.50 -18.82
N ALA A 538 11.72 42.64 -19.56
CA ALA A 538 11.25 42.10 -20.84
C ALA A 538 10.22 40.95 -20.72
N GLY A 539 9.82 40.55 -19.50
CA GLY A 539 8.86 39.47 -19.26
C GLY A 539 9.40 38.05 -19.54
N ARG A 540 10.74 37.87 -19.58
CA ARG A 540 11.39 36.61 -19.97
C ARG A 540 11.81 35.71 -18.81
N THR A 541 11.42 36.02 -17.56
CA THR A 541 11.80 35.25 -16.37
C THR A 541 11.64 33.74 -16.54
N PHE A 542 10.45 33.24 -16.87
CA PHE A 542 10.22 31.79 -17.00
C PHE A 542 10.97 31.17 -18.19
N GLU A 543 11.18 31.92 -19.27
CA GLU A 543 11.95 31.47 -20.42
C GLU A 543 13.42 31.23 -20.03
N VAL A 544 14.02 32.21 -19.35
CA VAL A 544 15.40 32.16 -18.87
C VAL A 544 15.58 31.03 -17.85
N LEU A 545 14.72 30.95 -16.84
CA LEU A 545 14.79 29.92 -15.82
C LEU A 545 14.63 28.52 -16.42
N ARG A 546 13.68 28.34 -17.34
CA ARG A 546 13.47 27.06 -18.02
C ARG A 546 14.70 26.68 -18.85
N SER A 547 15.30 27.62 -19.58
CA SER A 547 16.51 27.40 -20.37
C SER A 547 17.68 26.98 -19.49
N GLN A 548 17.96 27.73 -18.42
CA GLN A 548 19.04 27.44 -17.48
C GLN A 548 18.84 26.07 -16.79
N ILE A 549 17.62 25.74 -16.37
CA ILE A 549 17.31 24.43 -15.77
C ILE A 549 17.54 23.30 -16.77
N ILE A 550 16.99 23.40 -17.99
CA ILE A 550 17.09 22.33 -19.00
C ILE A 550 18.55 22.07 -19.35
N LYS A 551 19.32 23.13 -19.60
CA LYS A 551 20.73 23.00 -19.99
C LYS A 551 21.61 22.57 -18.82
N GLY A 552 21.45 23.22 -17.66
CA GLY A 552 22.23 22.94 -16.46
C GLY A 552 21.99 21.56 -15.86
N LEU A 553 20.84 20.93 -16.13
CA LEU A 553 20.49 19.57 -15.69
C LEU A 553 20.51 18.52 -16.81
N LYS A 554 20.97 18.87 -18.01
CA LYS A 554 21.03 17.94 -19.14
C LYS A 554 21.80 16.67 -18.75
N ASP A 555 21.23 15.50 -19.05
CA ASP A 555 21.75 14.16 -18.73
C ASP A 555 22.04 13.89 -17.24
N ILE A 556 21.35 14.59 -16.32
CA ILE A 556 21.33 14.26 -14.90
C ILE A 556 20.03 13.51 -14.60
N SER A 557 20.11 12.33 -13.97
CA SER A 557 18.93 11.51 -13.69
C SER A 557 18.04 12.14 -12.62
N ALA A 558 16.76 11.76 -12.58
CA ALA A 558 15.82 12.23 -11.55
C ALA A 558 16.32 11.93 -10.12
N ASN A 559 16.95 10.77 -9.91
CA ASN A 559 17.52 10.39 -8.61
C ASN A 559 18.70 11.29 -8.20
N GLU A 560 19.52 11.71 -9.15
CA GLU A 560 20.64 12.63 -8.90
C GLU A 560 20.17 14.06 -8.66
N ILE A 561 19.16 14.53 -9.42
CA ILE A 561 18.53 15.85 -9.21
C ILE A 561 17.97 15.96 -7.79
N MET A 562 17.47 14.86 -7.20
CA MET A 562 16.98 14.83 -5.82
C MET A 562 18.08 15.04 -4.76
N ARG A 563 19.36 14.98 -5.14
CA ARG A 563 20.53 15.26 -4.28
C ARG A 563 21.08 16.67 -4.45
N MET A 564 20.47 17.49 -5.30
CA MET A 564 20.88 18.86 -5.59
C MET A 564 19.95 19.87 -4.91
N ILE A 565 20.44 21.10 -4.74
CA ILE A 565 19.63 22.26 -4.38
C ILE A 565 19.52 23.15 -5.63
N ILE A 566 18.31 23.57 -5.99
CA ILE A 566 18.11 24.59 -7.02
C ILE A 566 17.81 25.89 -6.30
N ALA A 567 18.73 26.85 -6.41
CA ALA A 567 18.59 28.16 -5.79
C ALA A 567 18.12 29.16 -6.84
N TYR A 568 16.93 29.75 -6.63
CA TYR A 568 16.47 30.87 -7.44
C TYR A 568 17.06 32.16 -6.87
N GLU A 569 18.03 32.72 -7.59
CA GLU A 569 18.77 33.94 -7.24
C GLU A 569 18.65 34.95 -8.38
N PRO A 570 17.52 35.67 -8.49
CA PRO A 570 17.37 36.71 -9.50
C PRO A 570 18.47 37.76 -9.36
N VAL A 571 19.20 38.04 -10.45
CA VAL A 571 20.39 38.90 -10.43
C VAL A 571 20.05 40.31 -9.92
N TRP A 572 18.86 40.78 -10.24
CA TRP A 572 18.37 42.11 -9.86
C TRP A 572 18.07 42.27 -8.36
N ALA A 573 17.89 41.17 -7.62
CA ALA A 573 17.64 41.18 -6.17
C ALA A 573 18.95 41.11 -5.35
N ILE A 574 20.08 40.81 -5.98
CA ILE A 574 21.37 40.63 -5.31
C ILE A 574 21.99 42.01 -5.02
N GLY A 575 22.03 42.40 -3.74
CA GLY A 575 22.74 43.61 -3.29
C GLY A 575 22.03 44.95 -3.58
N THR A 576 20.82 44.92 -4.13
CA THR A 576 20.03 46.13 -4.47
C THR A 576 18.98 46.51 -3.44
N GLY A 577 18.68 45.63 -2.47
CA GLY A 577 17.64 45.84 -1.44
C GLY A 577 16.20 45.68 -1.96
N LYS A 578 16.00 45.26 -3.21
CA LYS A 578 14.68 44.91 -3.75
C LYS A 578 14.42 43.41 -3.56
N VAL A 579 13.26 43.05 -3.01
CA VAL A 579 12.85 41.65 -2.75
C VAL A 579 12.04 41.06 -3.92
N ALA A 580 12.18 39.74 -4.09
CA ALA A 580 11.62 38.90 -5.17
C ALA A 580 10.12 39.07 -5.41
#